data_AF-A0A963BEX7-F1
#
_entry.id   AF-A0A963BEX7-F1
#
_cell.length_a   1.000
_cell.length_b   1.000
_cell.length_c   1.000
_cell.angle_alpha   90.00
_cell.angle_beta   90.00
_cell.angle_gamma   90.00
#
_symmetry.space_group_name_H-M   'P 1'
#
loop_
_entity.id
_entity.type
_entity.pdbx_description
1 polymer ?
#
loop_
_entity_poly.entity_id
_entity_poly.type
_entity_poly.pdbx_seq_one_letter_code
_entity_poly.pdbx_strand_id
1 'polypeptide(L)'
;MSATGRRWFNKLDLPVLLSIAEDRGLPLTLSSNDEAVVQQLSADAFALSTNGQTLTLRTPDWETRLDMARVCAVCAVRNHRCDRQVTELCCLDGDRRCLWTLGGPTPGIDPGGMVWERLLDALTTAAA
;
A
#
# COMPACT_ATOMS: atom_id res chain seq x y z
N MET A 1 -0.33 17.05 -21.75
CA MET A 1 -1.41 16.32 -21.06
C MET A 1 -0.80 15.12 -20.34
N SER A 2 -0.21 15.30 -19.14
CA SER A 2 0.18 14.15 -18.32
C SER A 2 -1.01 13.82 -17.43
N ALA A 3 -1.78 12.81 -17.82
CA ALA A 3 -2.59 12.11 -16.83
C ALA A 3 -1.59 11.59 -15.79
N THR A 4 -1.54 12.23 -14.63
CA THR A 4 -0.78 11.74 -13.46
C THR A 4 -1.08 10.26 -13.34
N GLY A 5 -0.04 9.41 -13.46
CA GLY A 5 -0.13 7.95 -13.57
C GLY A 5 -0.71 7.30 -12.31
N ARG A 6 -1.98 7.60 -12.03
CA ARG A 6 -2.77 7.11 -10.91
C ARG A 6 -3.61 5.95 -11.41
N ARG A 7 -3.51 4.83 -10.70
CA ARG A 7 -4.35 3.64 -10.89
C ARG A 7 -5.32 3.56 -9.71
N TRP A 8 -6.61 3.42 -9.94
CA TRP A 8 -7.61 3.32 -8.87
C TRP A 8 -7.97 1.85 -8.62
N PHE A 9 -8.27 1.51 -7.37
CA PHE A 9 -8.56 0.16 -6.91
C PHE A 9 -9.87 0.12 -6.13
N ASN A 10 -10.54 -1.02 -6.15
CA ASN A 10 -11.59 -1.29 -5.18
C ASN A 10 -10.93 -1.43 -3.80
N LYS A 11 -11.43 -0.69 -2.79
CA LYS A 11 -10.87 -0.73 -1.44
C LYS A 11 -10.95 -2.12 -0.81
N LEU A 12 -11.89 -2.96 -1.28
CA LEU A 12 -12.02 -4.35 -0.82
C LEU A 12 -10.86 -5.24 -1.27
N ASP A 13 -10.06 -4.81 -2.25
CA ASP A 13 -8.87 -5.54 -2.71
C ASP A 13 -7.63 -5.23 -1.85
N LEU A 14 -7.67 -4.19 -1.02
CA LEU A 14 -6.54 -3.79 -0.18
C LEU A 14 -6.06 -4.92 0.76
N PRO A 15 -6.94 -5.64 1.50
CA PRO A 15 -6.51 -6.76 2.33
C PRO A 15 -5.89 -7.89 1.51
N VAL A 16 -6.44 -8.17 0.32
CA VAL A 16 -5.93 -9.22 -0.57
C VAL A 16 -4.54 -8.86 -1.07
N LEU A 17 -4.32 -7.62 -1.50
CA LEU A 17 -3.01 -7.12 -1.91
C LEU A 17 -1.99 -7.25 -0.79
N LEU A 18 -2.35 -6.83 0.42
CA LEU A 18 -1.45 -6.85 1.57
C LEU A 18 -1.13 -8.28 2.03
N SER A 19 -2.11 -9.19 1.97
CA SER A 19 -1.90 -10.61 2.27
C SER A 19 -0.94 -11.25 1.28
N ILE A 20 -1.06 -10.94 -0.02
CA ILE A 20 -0.11 -11.45 -1.01
C ILE A 20 1.28 -10.84 -0.78
N ALA A 21 1.37 -9.55 -0.41
CA ALA A 21 2.65 -8.92 -0.10
C ALA A 21 3.33 -9.55 1.12
N GLU A 22 2.56 -9.85 2.18
CA GLU A 22 2.99 -10.60 3.37
C GLU A 22 3.48 -12.00 3.00
N ASP A 23 2.64 -12.80 2.32
CA ASP A 23 2.96 -14.18 1.91
C ASP A 23 4.23 -14.25 1.03
N ARG A 24 4.49 -13.20 0.25
CA ARG A 24 5.64 -13.09 -0.65
C ARG A 24 6.86 -12.45 0.01
N GLY A 25 6.75 -11.99 1.26
CA GLY A 25 7.80 -11.26 1.95
C GLY A 25 8.24 -10.03 1.15
N LEU A 26 7.30 -9.22 0.66
CA LEU A 26 7.64 -7.97 -0.01
C LEU A 26 7.94 -6.90 1.04
N PRO A 27 9.10 -6.22 0.96
CA PRO A 27 9.37 -5.10 1.85
C PRO A 27 8.45 -3.94 1.49
N LEU A 28 7.69 -3.44 2.48
CA LEU A 28 6.81 -2.29 2.31
C LEU A 28 7.29 -1.15 3.22
N THR A 29 6.84 0.06 2.92
CA THR A 29 6.94 1.21 3.81
C THR A 29 5.53 1.72 4.06
N LEU A 30 5.23 2.12 5.28
CA LEU A 30 3.96 2.68 5.66
C LEU A 30 4.17 4.06 6.26
N SER A 31 3.35 5.01 5.84
CA SER A 31 3.17 6.27 6.56
C SER A 31 1.70 6.50 6.80
N SER A 32 1.36 6.93 8.01
CA SER A 32 0.01 7.33 8.39
C SER A 32 -0.04 8.84 8.56
N ASN A 33 -1.20 9.47 8.36
CA ASN A 33 -1.31 10.92 8.56
C ASN A 33 -1.23 11.33 10.04
N ASP A 34 -1.58 10.43 10.96
CA ASP A 34 -1.61 10.70 12.40
C ASP A 34 -0.22 10.63 13.02
N GLU A 35 0.74 9.99 12.35
CA GLU A 35 2.13 9.90 12.76
C GLU A 35 3.02 10.49 11.68
N ALA A 36 3.73 11.58 11.97
CA ALA A 36 4.71 12.17 11.04
C ALA A 36 5.95 11.27 10.80
N VAL A 37 5.82 9.97 11.03
CA VAL A 37 6.87 8.96 11.02
C VAL A 37 6.58 7.98 9.88
N VAL A 38 7.58 7.76 9.03
CA VAL A 38 7.57 6.67 8.06
C VAL A 38 8.05 5.42 8.77
N GLN A 39 7.19 4.41 8.85
CA GLN A 39 7.51 3.10 9.41
C GLN A 39 7.88 2.14 8.28
N GLN A 40 8.95 1.37 8.46
CA GLN A 40 9.33 0.34 7.50
C GLN A 40 8.70 -1.00 7.91
N LEU A 41 8.04 -1.66 6.95
CA LEU A 41 7.47 -2.99 7.06
C LEU A 41 8.42 -3.98 6.37
N SER A 42 9.30 -4.60 7.14
CA SER A 42 10.21 -5.62 6.60
C SER A 42 9.45 -6.91 6.28
N ALA A 43 9.85 -7.56 5.20
CA ALA A 43 9.29 -8.77 4.62
C ALA A 43 9.03 -9.93 5.60
N ASP A 44 9.85 -10.02 6.65
CA ASP A 44 9.89 -11.08 7.65
C ASP A 44 9.26 -10.66 8.99
N ALA A 45 8.80 -9.41 9.10
CA ALA A 45 8.50 -8.78 10.37
C ALA A 45 7.11 -8.15 10.42
N PHE A 46 6.25 -8.33 9.43
CA PHE A 46 4.87 -7.84 9.55
C PHE A 46 3.84 -8.96 9.38
N ALA A 47 2.77 -8.84 10.17
CA ALA A 47 1.60 -9.69 10.12
C ALA A 47 0.37 -8.86 9.74
N LEU A 48 -0.45 -9.37 8.82
CA LEU A 48 -1.74 -8.78 8.48
C LEU A 48 -2.87 -9.51 9.21
N SER A 49 -3.84 -8.74 9.72
CA SER A 49 -5.11 -9.32 10.15
C SER A 49 -6.28 -8.40 9.81
N THR A 50 -7.44 -9.00 9.58
CA THR A 50 -8.70 -8.28 9.34
C THR A 50 -9.73 -8.73 10.35
N ASN A 51 -10.37 -7.77 11.03
CA ASN A 51 -11.50 -8.03 11.91
C ASN A 51 -12.66 -7.11 11.53
N GLY A 52 -13.63 -7.65 10.79
CA GLY A 52 -14.74 -6.87 10.26
C GLY A 52 -14.25 -5.76 9.33
N GLN A 53 -14.39 -4.51 9.77
CA GLN A 53 -13.98 -3.33 9.01
C GLN A 53 -12.61 -2.80 9.40
N THR A 54 -11.91 -3.43 10.34
CA THR A 54 -10.55 -2.99 10.73
C THR A 54 -9.50 -3.86 10.09
N LEU A 55 -8.57 -3.23 9.38
CA LEU A 55 -7.34 -3.86 8.87
C LEU A 55 -6.18 -3.48 9.78
N THR A 56 -5.49 -4.48 10.32
CA THR A 56 -4.40 -4.29 11.28
C THR A 56 -3.10 -4.79 10.67
N LEU A 57 -2.07 -3.94 10.71
CA LEU A 57 -0.69 -4.30 10.41
C LEU A 57 0.09 -4.28 11.71
N ARG A 58 0.78 -5.37 12.00
CA ARG A 58 1.58 -5.52 13.22
C ARG A 58 3.00 -5.93 12.88
N THR A 59 3.97 -5.31 13.51
CA THR A 59 5.36 -5.79 13.60
C THR A 59 5.67 -6.17 15.06
N PRO A 60 6.85 -6.76 15.36
CA PRO A 60 7.24 -7.00 16.75
C PRO A 60 7.24 -5.73 17.61
N ASP A 61 7.53 -4.57 17.01
CA ASP A 61 7.78 -3.33 17.74
C ASP A 61 6.57 -2.38 17.75
N TRP A 62 5.63 -2.53 16.81
CA TRP A 62 4.50 -1.62 16.68
C TRP A 62 3.28 -2.26 16.02
N GLU A 63 2.13 -1.63 16.20
CA GLU A 63 0.88 -2.01 15.54
C GLU A 63 0.16 -0.75 15.05
N THR A 64 -0.44 -0.82 13.85
CA THR A 64 -1.32 0.22 13.35
C THR A 64 -2.58 -0.38 12.73
N ARG A 65 -3.65 0.41 12.74
CA ARG A 65 -5.00 -0.02 12.35
C ARG A 65 -5.59 0.97 11.37
N LEU A 66 -6.20 0.45 10.31
CA LEU A 66 -6.97 1.19 9.34
C LEU A 66 -8.44 0.78 9.45
N ASP A 67 -9.29 1.76 9.72
CA ASP A 67 -10.73 1.59 9.60
C ASP A 67 -11.13 1.67 8.11
N MET A 68 -11.44 0.51 7.52
CA MET A 68 -11.86 0.36 6.13
C MET A 68 -13.21 1.03 5.83
N ALA A 69 -14.01 1.36 6.85
CA ALA A 69 -15.23 2.16 6.67
C ALA A 69 -14.89 3.60 6.26
N ARG A 70 -13.79 4.16 6.80
CA ARG A 70 -13.31 5.52 6.50
C ARG A 70 -12.63 5.61 5.14
N VAL A 71 -12.10 4.51 4.62
CA VAL A 71 -11.48 4.47 3.29
C VAL A 71 -12.59 4.62 2.24
N CYS A 72 -12.55 5.70 1.46
CA CYS A 72 -13.47 5.93 0.35
C CYS A 72 -12.85 5.54 -0.99
N ALA A 73 -11.53 5.65 -1.13
CA ALA A 73 -10.84 5.27 -2.34
C ALA A 73 -9.42 4.77 -2.06
N VAL A 74 -8.92 3.91 -2.94
CA VAL A 74 -7.54 3.44 -2.93
C VAL A 74 -6.93 3.72 -4.31
N CYS A 75 -5.74 4.30 -4.35
CA CYS A 75 -5.04 4.53 -5.61
C CYS A 75 -3.54 4.29 -5.51
N ALA A 76 -2.94 3.81 -6.58
CA ALA A 76 -1.49 3.71 -6.72
C ALA A 76 -0.99 4.91 -7.52
N VAL A 77 0.03 5.58 -7.01
CA VAL A 77 0.65 6.77 -7.59
C VAL A 77 2.12 6.46 -7.85
N ARG A 78 2.57 6.64 -9.09
CA ARG A 78 3.99 6.61 -9.42
C ARG A 78 4.62 7.96 -9.11
N ASN A 79 5.55 7.96 -8.17
CA ASN A 79 6.32 9.12 -7.75
C ASN A 79 7.80 8.94 -8.10
N HIS A 80 8.49 10.04 -8.37
CA HIS A 80 9.94 10.05 -8.48
C HIS A 80 10.52 10.53 -7.15
N ARG A 81 11.29 9.68 -6.48
CA ARG A 81 12.04 10.03 -5.27
C ARG A 81 13.52 9.79 -5.53
N CYS A 82 14.32 10.85 -5.50
CA CYS A 82 15.79 10.79 -5.65
C CYS A 82 16.23 9.92 -6.83
N ASP A 83 15.72 10.22 -8.03
CA ASP A 83 15.96 9.50 -9.29
C ASP A 83 15.44 8.06 -9.37
N ARG A 84 14.65 7.63 -8.38
CA ARG A 84 13.98 6.32 -8.37
C ARG A 84 12.48 6.49 -8.60
N GLN A 85 11.91 5.63 -9.43
CA GLN A 85 10.47 5.56 -9.62
C GLN A 85 9.87 4.60 -8.61
N VAL A 86 9.13 5.13 -7.63
CA VAL A 86 8.46 4.34 -6.60
C VAL A 86 6.96 4.40 -6.86
N THR A 87 6.28 3.27 -6.73
CA THR A 87 4.82 3.25 -6.72
C THR A 87 4.32 3.12 -5.29
N GLU A 88 3.55 4.13 -4.87
CA GLU A 88 2.93 4.21 -3.56
C GLU A 88 1.44 3.96 -3.69
N LEU A 89 0.84 3.22 -2.76
CA LEU A 89 -0.59 3.00 -2.65
C LEU A 89 -1.15 3.90 -1.54
N CYS A 90 -2.08 4.78 -1.90
CA CYS A 90 -2.70 5.76 -1.03
C CYS A 90 -4.14 5.32 -0.71
N CYS A 91 -4.46 5.23 0.58
CA CYS A 91 -5.82 5.01 1.07
C CYS A 91 -6.41 6.37 1.46
N LEU A 92 -7.47 6.80 0.76
CA LEU A 92 -8.06 8.13 0.91
C LEU A 92 -9.41 8.04 1.61
N ASP A 93 -9.70 9.01 2.48
CA ASP A 93 -11.05 9.19 3.05
C ASP A 93 -11.98 10.00 2.13
N GLY A 94 -13.20 10.26 2.60
CA GLY A 94 -14.22 11.03 1.86
C GLY A 94 -13.81 12.48 1.57
N ASP A 95 -12.91 13.04 2.37
CA ASP A 95 -12.36 14.39 2.22
C ASP A 95 -11.07 14.38 1.39
N ARG A 96 -10.71 13.24 0.79
CA ARG A 96 -9.48 13.01 0.01
C ARG A 96 -8.20 13.16 0.83
N ARG A 97 -8.26 13.05 2.15
CA ARG A 97 -7.09 12.98 3.02
C ARG A 97 -6.53 11.57 2.98
N CYS A 98 -5.20 11.46 2.93
CA CYS A 98 -4.53 10.17 2.89
C CYS A 98 -4.47 9.57 4.30
N LEU A 99 -5.23 8.51 4.56
CA LEU A 99 -5.20 7.80 5.83
C LEU A 99 -3.87 7.03 5.96
N TRP A 100 -3.53 6.25 4.94
CA TRP A 100 -2.28 5.50 4.83
C TRP A 100 -1.65 5.68 3.45
N THR A 101 -0.33 5.74 3.42
CA THR A 101 0.47 5.61 2.20
C THR A 101 1.41 4.42 2.36
N LEU A 102 1.30 3.46 1.45
CA LEU A 102 2.11 2.24 1.39
C LEU A 102 3.08 2.33 0.20
N GLY A 103 4.37 2.49 0.46
CA GLY A 103 5.39 2.41 -0.58
C GLY A 103 5.85 0.96 -0.75
N GLY A 104 5.77 0.42 -1.96
CA GLY A 104 6.29 -0.91 -2.26
C GLY A 104 7.75 -0.90 -2.74
N PRO A 105 8.32 -2.09 -3.00
CA PRO A 105 9.67 -2.22 -3.52
C PRO A 105 9.80 -1.64 -4.93
N THR A 106 10.94 -1.03 -5.22
CA THR A 106 11.23 -0.38 -6.50
C THR A 106 11.72 -1.39 -7.54
N PRO A 107 11.10 -1.46 -8.74
CA PRO A 107 11.56 -2.34 -9.83
C PRO A 107 13.02 -2.10 -10.21
N GLY A 108 13.81 -3.18 -10.29
CA GLY A 108 15.22 -3.13 -10.66
C GLY A 108 16.17 -2.65 -9.56
N ILE A 109 15.65 -2.29 -8.38
CA ILE A 109 16.45 -1.85 -7.22
C ILE A 109 16.21 -2.77 -6.03
N ASP A 110 14.95 -2.93 -5.64
CA ASP A 110 14.57 -3.70 -4.45
C ASP A 110 14.11 -5.11 -4.85
N PRO A 111 14.44 -6.14 -4.05
CA PRO A 111 13.87 -7.48 -4.21
C PRO A 111 12.34 -7.42 -4.24
N GLY A 112 11.74 -8.07 -5.23
CA GLY A 112 10.28 -8.11 -5.38
C GLY A 112 9.66 -6.87 -6.02
N GLY A 113 10.43 -5.85 -6.46
CA GLY A 113 9.88 -4.65 -7.12
C GLY A 113 9.03 -4.95 -8.36
N MET A 114 9.47 -5.89 -9.20
CA MET A 114 8.67 -6.37 -10.34
C MET A 114 7.40 -7.14 -9.93
N VAL A 115 7.43 -7.81 -8.78
CA VAL A 115 6.26 -8.52 -8.25
C VAL A 115 5.23 -7.51 -7.76
N TRP A 116 5.66 -6.47 -7.04
CA TRP A 116 4.80 -5.38 -6.60
C TRP A 116 4.07 -4.69 -7.75
N GLU A 117 4.77 -4.28 -8.82
CA GLU A 117 4.10 -3.66 -9.97
C GLU A 117 3.09 -4.58 -10.63
N ARG A 118 3.42 -5.88 -10.78
CA ARG A 118 2.50 -6.87 -11.38
C ARG A 118 1.27 -7.09 -10.51
N LEU A 119 1.41 -7.07 -9.18
CA LEU A 119 0.27 -7.17 -8.26
C LEU A 119 -0.68 -5.97 -8.43
N LEU A 120 -0.12 -4.76 -8.54
CA LEU A 120 -0.89 -3.55 -8.79
C LEU A 120 -1.58 -3.58 -10.17
N ASP A 121 -0.94 -4.13 -11.20
CA ASP A 121 -1.54 -4.27 -12.53
C ASP A 121 -2.65 -5.34 -12.55
N ALA A 122 -2.47 -6.46 -11.85
CA ALA A 122 -3.46 -7.52 -11.78
C ALA A 122 -4.78 -7.05 -11.14
N LEU A 123 -4.69 -6.29 -10.04
CA LEU A 123 -5.87 -5.81 -9.32
C LEU A 123 -6.60 -4.66 -10.02
N THR A 124 -5.90 -3.88 -10.84
CA THR A 124 -6.55 -2.86 -11.68
C THR A 124 -7.29 -3.46 -12.87
N THR A 125 -6.79 -4.58 -13.41
CA THR A 125 -7.42 -5.29 -14.53
C THR A 125 -8.68 -6.04 -14.09
N ALA A 126 -8.69 -6.59 -12.87
CA ALA A 126 -9.85 -7.30 -12.32
C ALA A 126 -11.06 -6.39 -12.02
N ALA A 127 -10.87 -5.08 -11.95
CA ALA A 127 -11.91 -4.09 -11.66
C ALA A 127 -12.51 -3.42 -12.91
N ALA A 128 -12.02 -3.77 -14.11
CA ALA A 128 -12.50 -3.27 -15.41
C ALA A 128 -13.43 -4.27 -16.10
#